data_AF-A0A352V646-F1
#
_entry.id   AF-A0A352V646-F1
#
_cell.length_a   1.000
_cell.length_b   1.000
_cell.length_c   1.000
_cell.angle_alpha   90.00
_cell.angle_beta   90.00
_cell.angle_gamma   90.00
#
_symmetry.space_group_name_H-M   'P 1'
#
loop_
_entity.id
_entity.type
_entity.pdbx_description
1 polymer ?
#
loop_
_entity_poly.entity_id
_entity_poly.type
_entity_poly.pdbx_seq_one_letter_code
_entity_poly.pdbx_strand_id
1 'polypeptide(L)'
;MNSSEELRVKFYKVINEFDFNQVAKAMKALDWTWGGSSQPPTIVEMVSCCWNLFDAYYENFCKNDAEYAVISSGGFKVSFHREISKYDIKVVDLEFVIEEMSSSYL
;
A
#
# COMPACT_ATOMS: atom_id res chain seq x y z
N MET A 1 19.91 1.39 -14.83
CA MET A 1 19.15 1.21 -13.57
C MET A 1 18.48 -0.16 -13.68
N ASN A 2 18.48 -0.98 -12.63
CA ASN A 2 17.72 -2.23 -12.71
C ASN A 2 16.22 -1.93 -12.52
N SER A 3 15.34 -2.83 -13.00
CA SER A 3 13.88 -2.64 -12.92
C SER A 3 13.36 -2.47 -11.47
N SER A 4 14.10 -2.99 -10.48
CA SER A 4 13.70 -2.91 -9.07
C SER A 4 13.97 -1.55 -8.42
N GLU A 5 15.10 -0.92 -8.74
CA GLU A 5 15.42 0.45 -8.35
C GLU A 5 14.43 1.46 -8.96
N GLU A 6 14.08 1.27 -10.23
CA GLU A 6 13.06 2.09 -10.91
C GLU A 6 11.71 2.01 -10.20
N LEU A 7 11.29 0.79 -9.83
CA LEU A 7 10.02 0.58 -9.14
C LEU A 7 10.02 1.21 -7.74
N ARG A 8 11.13 1.08 -7.01
CA ARG A 8 11.29 1.70 -5.69
C ARG A 8 11.23 3.22 -5.75
N VAL A 9 11.85 3.84 -6.77
CA VAL A 9 11.77 5.29 -6.99
C VAL A 9 10.35 5.72 -7.32
N LYS A 10 9.61 4.97 -8.14
CA LYS A 10 8.20 5.23 -8.42
C LYS A 10 7.35 5.14 -7.15
N PHE A 11 7.53 4.09 -6.35
CA PHE A 11 6.81 3.93 -5.08
C PHE A 11 7.12 5.07 -4.10
N TYR A 12 8.40 5.49 -3.99
CA TYR A 12 8.78 6.65 -3.18
C TYR A 12 8.04 7.93 -3.61
N LYS A 13 7.87 8.17 -4.92
CA LYS A 13 7.07 9.30 -5.41
C LYS A 13 5.60 9.18 -5.02
N VAL A 14 5.00 8.00 -5.16
CA VAL A 14 3.61 7.75 -4.75
C VAL A 14 3.43 8.04 -3.25
N ILE A 15 4.34 7.54 -2.41
CA ILE A 15 4.31 7.78 -0.96
C ILE A 15 4.41 9.27 -0.64
N ASN A 16 5.27 10.03 -1.32
CA ASN A 16 5.42 11.45 -1.04
C ASN A 16 4.22 12.30 -1.47
N GLU A 17 3.49 11.88 -2.51
CA GLU A 17 2.31 12.58 -3.01
C GLU A 17 1.01 12.14 -2.29
N PHE A 18 1.04 11.00 -1.60
CA PHE A 18 -0.13 10.46 -0.92
C PHE A 18 -0.49 11.28 0.34
N ASP A 19 -1.75 11.71 0.47
CA ASP A 19 -2.20 12.56 1.56
C ASP A 19 -2.46 11.77 2.86
N PHE A 20 -1.38 11.39 3.54
CA PHE A 20 -1.45 10.74 4.85
C PHE A 20 -2.08 11.61 5.94
N ASN A 21 -2.08 12.94 5.79
CA ASN A 21 -2.75 13.82 6.75
C ASN A 21 -4.27 13.65 6.66
N GLN A 22 -4.80 13.54 5.43
CA GLN A 22 -6.22 13.28 5.21
C GLN A 22 -6.62 11.89 5.73
N VAL A 23 -5.78 10.87 5.52
CA VAL A 23 -6.01 9.54 6.10
C VAL A 23 -5.98 9.57 7.63
N ALA A 24 -5.01 10.24 8.25
CA ALA A 24 -4.93 10.38 9.70
C ALA A 24 -6.20 11.03 10.29
N LYS A 25 -6.73 12.07 9.61
CA LYS A 25 -8.01 12.70 9.99
C LYS A 25 -9.18 11.72 9.88
N ALA A 26 -9.26 10.94 8.81
CA ALA A 26 -10.31 9.94 8.61
C ALA A 26 -10.24 8.84 9.68
N MET A 27 -9.07 8.26 9.92
CA MET A 27 -8.87 7.23 10.95
C MET A 27 -9.22 7.76 12.34
N LYS A 28 -8.83 8.99 12.66
CA LYS A 28 -9.20 9.63 13.93
C LYS A 28 -10.70 9.89 14.04
N ALA A 29 -11.35 10.34 12.97
CA ALA A 29 -12.80 10.61 12.98
C ALA A 29 -13.63 9.32 13.16
N LEU A 30 -13.08 8.17 12.77
CA LEU A 30 -13.72 6.86 12.87
C LEU A 30 -13.27 6.06 14.10
N ASP A 31 -12.40 6.62 14.95
CA ASP A 31 -11.70 5.88 16.01
C ASP A 31 -11.05 4.57 15.50
N TRP A 32 -10.58 4.58 14.25
CA TRP A 32 -9.97 3.41 13.62
C TRP A 32 -8.54 3.20 14.14
N THR A 33 -8.36 2.13 14.92
CA THR A 33 -7.06 1.68 15.38
C THR A 33 -6.61 0.38 14.68
N TRP A 34 -5.30 0.18 14.61
CA TRP A 34 -4.75 -1.13 14.21
C TRP A 34 -4.77 -2.10 15.40
N GLY A 35 -4.77 -3.40 15.10
CA GLY A 35 -4.92 -4.47 16.09
C GLY A 35 -3.98 -4.31 17.29
N GLY A 36 -4.55 -4.29 18.49
CA GLY A 36 -3.81 -4.15 19.74
C GLY A 36 -3.44 -2.72 20.13
N SER A 37 -3.73 -1.71 19.31
CA SER A 37 -3.52 -0.30 19.65
C SER A 37 -4.80 0.34 20.20
N SER A 38 -4.63 1.19 21.21
CA SER A 38 -5.70 2.05 21.75
C SER A 38 -5.81 3.39 21.02
N GLN A 39 -4.93 3.67 20.07
CA GLN A 39 -4.86 4.92 19.31
C GLN A 39 -4.75 4.65 17.81
N PRO A 40 -5.28 5.54 16.95
CA PRO A 40 -5.03 5.48 15.51
C PRO A 40 -3.53 5.53 15.21
N PRO A 41 -3.07 4.88 14.13
CA PRO A 41 -1.66 4.90 13.76
C PRO A 41 -1.22 6.32 13.40
N THR A 42 0.03 6.63 13.75
CA THR A 42 0.72 7.85 13.33
C THR A 42 1.04 7.82 11.84
N ILE A 43 1.30 8.99 11.25
CA ILE A 43 1.74 9.08 9.84
C ILE A 43 3.01 8.26 9.58
N VAL A 44 3.95 8.23 10.53
CA VAL A 44 5.17 7.44 10.41
C VAL A 44 4.87 5.93 10.34
N GLU A 45 3.92 5.46 11.16
CA GLU A 45 3.48 4.06 11.14
C GLU A 45 2.75 3.71 9.85
N MET A 46 1.89 4.60 9.35
CA MET A 46 1.20 4.44 8.06
C MET A 46 2.18 4.36 6.89
N VAL A 47 3.15 5.27 6.83
CA VAL A 47 4.22 5.24 5.81
C VAL A 47 5.03 3.95 5.91
N SER A 48 5.40 3.53 7.12
CA SER A 48 6.14 2.27 7.35
C SER A 48 5.33 1.06 6.91
N CYS A 49 4.01 1.05 7.17
CA CYS A 49 3.11 -0.01 6.69
C CYS A 49 3.12 -0.11 5.16
N CYS A 50 3.03 1.02 4.46
CA CYS A 50 3.07 1.03 3.00
C CYS A 50 4.42 0.49 2.46
N TRP A 51 5.55 0.84 3.09
CA TRP A 51 6.86 0.27 2.72
C TRP A 51 6.93 -1.23 2.98
N ASN A 52 6.37 -1.72 4.09
CA ASN A 52 6.30 -3.15 4.37
C ASN A 52 5.47 -3.89 3.30
N LEU A 53 4.39 -3.28 2.79
CA LEU A 53 3.61 -3.83 1.67
C LEU A 53 4.43 -3.89 0.38
N PHE A 54 5.23 -2.86 0.10
CA PHE A 54 6.15 -2.84 -1.04
C PHE A 54 7.22 -3.94 -0.94
N ASP A 55 7.86 -4.07 0.22
CA ASP A 55 8.90 -5.08 0.44
C ASP A 55 8.31 -6.49 0.34
N ALA A 56 7.11 -6.72 0.91
CA ALA A 56 6.38 -7.97 0.75
C ALA A 56 6.06 -8.28 -0.72
N TYR A 57 5.69 -7.27 -1.52
CA TYR A 57 5.51 -7.45 -2.96
C TYR A 57 6.81 -7.87 -3.64
N TYR A 58 7.91 -7.19 -3.32
CA TYR A 58 9.20 -7.46 -3.91
C TYR A 58 9.70 -8.87 -3.62
N GLU A 59 9.55 -9.33 -2.39
CA GLU A 59 9.98 -10.65 -1.95
C GLU A 59 9.16 -11.79 -2.59
N ASN A 60 7.85 -11.60 -2.73
CA ASN A 60 6.90 -12.67 -3.07
C ASN A 60 6.47 -12.69 -4.56
N PHE A 61 6.44 -11.54 -5.24
CA PHE A 61 5.82 -11.43 -6.58
C PHE A 61 6.80 -11.01 -7.66
N CYS A 62 7.83 -10.21 -7.34
CA CYS A 62 8.79 -9.76 -8.35
C CYS A 62 9.62 -10.92 -8.95
N LYS A 63 9.67 -12.08 -8.29
CA LYS A 63 10.36 -13.29 -8.77
C LYS A 63 9.53 -14.13 -9.76
N ASN A 64 8.21 -13.92 -9.82
CA ASN A 64 7.28 -14.78 -10.57
C ASN A 64 6.74 -14.13 -11.86
N ASP A 65 7.30 -12.98 -12.27
CA ASP A 65 6.86 -12.18 -13.45
C ASP A 65 5.34 -11.93 -13.50
N ALA A 66 4.71 -11.75 -12.32
CA ALA A 66 3.29 -11.52 -12.23
C ALA A 66 2.89 -10.21 -12.92
N GLU A 67 1.94 -10.27 -13.85
CA GLU A 67 1.38 -9.10 -14.56
C GLU A 67 0.64 -8.16 -13.61
N TYR A 68 0.13 -8.70 -12.50
CA TYR A 68 -0.62 -7.99 -11.48
C TYR A 68 -0.37 -8.58 -10.09
N ALA A 69 -0.24 -7.72 -9.09
CA ALA A 69 -0.30 -8.11 -7.68
C ALA A 69 -0.97 -7.04 -6.83
N VAL A 70 -1.68 -7.49 -5.80
CA VAL A 70 -2.28 -6.65 -4.77
C VAL A 70 -1.84 -7.16 -3.41
N ILE A 71 -1.44 -6.25 -2.54
CA ILE A 71 -1.19 -6.55 -1.13
C ILE A 71 -1.86 -5.46 -0.31
N SER A 72 -2.52 -5.85 0.77
CA SER A 72 -3.19 -4.91 1.67
C SER A 72 -2.89 -5.21 3.14
N SER A 73 -2.89 -4.16 3.95
CA SER A 73 -2.81 -4.25 5.42
C SER A 73 -3.24 -2.92 6.04
N GLY A 74 -3.91 -2.97 7.19
CA GLY A 74 -4.20 -1.79 8.00
C GLY A 74 -5.04 -0.71 7.30
N GLY A 75 -5.89 -1.09 6.33
CA GLY A 75 -6.66 -0.17 5.50
C GLY A 75 -5.89 0.36 4.28
N PHE A 76 -4.61 0.02 4.10
CA PHE A 76 -3.86 0.34 2.89
C PHE A 76 -3.89 -0.81 1.91
N LYS A 77 -4.03 -0.48 0.62
CA LYS A 77 -3.94 -1.42 -0.51
C LYS A 77 -2.90 -0.87 -1.48
N VAL A 78 -1.93 -1.70 -1.84
CA VAL A 78 -0.93 -1.40 -2.87
C VAL A 78 -1.13 -2.35 -4.03
N SER A 79 -1.25 -1.80 -5.23
CA SER A 79 -1.42 -2.54 -6.47
C SER A 79 -0.24 -2.29 -7.41
N PHE A 80 0.27 -3.35 -8.03
CA PHE A 80 1.34 -3.29 -9.00
C PHE A 80 0.88 -3.94 -10.30
N HIS A 81 0.90 -3.20 -11.41
CA HIS A 81 0.45 -3.70 -12.71
C HIS A 81 1.52 -3.49 -13.78
N ARG A 82 1.68 -4.46 -14.67
CA ARG A 82 2.51 -4.34 -15.87
C ARG A 82 1.67 -3.80 -17.02
N GLU A 83 1.98 -2.62 -17.53
CA GLU A 83 1.36 -2.11 -18.74
C GLU A 83 2.14 -2.59 -19.98
N ILE A 84 1.48 -3.36 -20.85
CA ILE A 84 2.07 -4.00 -22.04
C ILE A 84 2.20 -3.01 -23.23
N SER A 85 2.51 -1.74 -22.97
CA SER A 85 2.76 -0.75 -24.04
C SER A 85 4.23 -0.31 -24.04
N LYS A 86 4.97 -0.82 -25.05
CA LYS A 86 6.34 -0.51 -25.53
C LYS A 86 7.53 -0.35 -24.55
N TYR A 87 7.34 -0.16 -23.24
CA TYR A 87 8.41 0.12 -22.28
C TYR A 87 8.08 -0.36 -20.86
N ASP A 88 7.61 -1.61 -20.69
CA ASP A 88 7.51 -2.32 -19.40
C ASP A 88 7.12 -1.44 -18.18
N ILE A 89 6.07 -0.63 -18.34
CA ILE A 89 5.72 0.35 -17.31
C ILE A 89 5.02 -0.40 -16.20
N LYS A 90 5.73 -0.57 -15.08
CA LYS A 90 5.11 -0.91 -13.80
C LYS A 90 4.37 0.32 -13.27
N VAL A 91 3.04 0.22 -13.20
CA VAL A 91 2.14 1.15 -12.53
C VAL A 91 2.06 0.75 -11.05
N VAL A 92 2.02 1.76 -10.18
CA VAL A 92 1.97 1.60 -8.73
C VAL A 92 0.81 2.44 -8.23
N ASP A 93 -0.19 1.78 -7.66
CA ASP A 93 -1.33 2.44 -7.04
C ASP A 93 -1.30 2.21 -5.53
N LEU A 94 -1.55 3.29 -4.76
CA LEU A 94 -1.71 3.26 -3.32
C LEU A 94 -3.08 3.80 -2.97
N GLU A 95 -3.86 3.00 -2.26
CA GLU A 95 -5.22 3.33 -1.83
C GLU A 95 -5.32 3.18 -0.31
N PHE A 96 -6.12 4.06 0.31
CA PHE A 96 -6.65 3.84 1.66
C PHE A 96 -8.12 3.44 1.54
N VAL A 97 -8.44 2.23 1.97
CA VAL A 97 -9.74 1.59 1.83
C VAL A 97 -10.35 1.42 3.21
N ILE A 98 -11.58 1.92 3.34
CA ILE A 98 -12.41 1.74 4.53
C ILE A 98 -13.35 0.56 4.28
N GLU A 99 -13.03 -0.58 4.87
CA GLU A 99 -13.87 -1.77 4.79
C GLU A 99 -14.57 -1.97 6.14
N GLU A 100 -15.90 -2.12 6.12
CA GLU A 100 -16.59 -2.68 7.28
C GLU A 100 -16.14 -4.12 7.44
N MET A 101 -15.64 -4.50 8.63
CA MET A 101 -15.60 -5.92 9.00
C MET A 101 -17.04 -6.42 9.07
N SER A 102 -17.57 -6.94 7.97
CA SER A 102 -18.76 -7.78 8.02
C SER A 102 -18.36 -9.06 8.74
N SER A 103 -18.67 -9.14 10.03
CA SER A 103 -18.48 -10.35 10.82
C SER A 103 -19.46 -11.42 10.34
N SER A 104 -19.19 -12.04 9.20
CA SER A 104 -19.90 -13.25 8.76
C SER A 104 -19.19 -14.47 9.35
N TYR A 105 -19.31 -14.59 10.67
CA TYR A 105 -19.12 -15.84 11.41
C TYR A 105 -20.23 -15.93 12.47
N LEU A 106 -21.36 -16.51 12.07
CA LEU A 106 -22.30 -17.20 12.95
C LEU A 106 -22.12 -18.71 12.73
#